data_AF-A0A562RXU1-F1
#
_entry.id   AF-A0A562RXU1-F1
#
_cell.length_a   1.000
_cell.length_b   1.000
_cell.length_c   1.000
_cell.angle_alpha   90.00
_cell.angle_beta   90.00
_cell.angle_gamma   90.00
#
_symmetry.space_group_name_H-M   'P 1'
#
loop_
_entity.id
_entity.type
_entity.pdbx_description
1 polymer ?
#
loop_
_entity_poly.entity_id
_entity_poly.type
_entity_poly.pdbx_seq_one_letter_code
_entity_poly.pdbx_strand_id
1 'polypeptide(L)'
;MPILGCGDHLTVMGCYQTKVELVSVMAWPNRSDEVARHQFIASVMAANLGELQSSAEALPDPAAAADWAETIDAIYNHEEWSNALDVTRRRFDEAGSYRAVAQASGLASIEAVIRKCEKGWFSAGLILALIRRMHQNHELAGGASVNKAVHIVEKTGFPLVLRNRKDLLKAWTGYRPVAHFCAALFDAVTRSLANETAGNIEGGPLDDVMCFLGEAQAYLDFGVSYSAPRSAEKLLDPHEVWRIPEDARVNSSLRDPAPLSGKLLAAAQSYKAAIPQV
;
A
#
# COMPACT_ATOMS: atom_id res chain seq x y z
N MET A 1 -7.65 17.61 -1.68
CA MET A 1 -6.57 16.66 -1.31
C MET A 1 -6.99 15.28 -1.77
N PRO A 2 -6.08 14.43 -2.26
CA PRO A 2 -6.47 13.10 -2.72
C PRO A 2 -6.85 12.21 -1.53
N ILE A 3 -7.93 11.44 -1.66
CA ILE A 3 -8.47 10.53 -0.65
C ILE A 3 -8.53 9.15 -1.29
N LEU A 4 -8.06 8.13 -0.59
CA LEU A 4 -8.11 6.74 -1.02
C LEU A 4 -9.58 6.29 -1.15
N GLY A 5 -9.96 5.70 -2.28
CA GLY A 5 -11.25 5.02 -2.42
C GLY A 5 -11.29 3.69 -1.65
N CYS A 6 -11.92 3.67 -0.48
CA CYS A 6 -12.12 2.44 0.29
C CYS A 6 -13.47 1.77 -0.06
N GLY A 7 -13.51 0.43 0.01
CA GLY A 7 -14.75 -0.34 0.05
C GLY A 7 -15.24 -0.58 1.49
N ASP A 8 -16.35 -1.30 1.64
CA ASP A 8 -16.83 -1.73 2.96
C ASP A 8 -15.93 -2.83 3.54
N HIS A 9 -15.08 -2.47 4.50
CA HIS A 9 -14.10 -3.36 5.12
C HIS A 9 -14.73 -4.46 6.00
N LEU A 10 -16.05 -4.47 6.20
CA LEU A 10 -16.77 -5.58 6.82
C LEU A 10 -17.00 -6.74 5.85
N THR A 11 -16.78 -6.51 4.55
CA THR A 11 -16.98 -7.51 3.49
C THR A 11 -15.66 -7.89 2.83
N VAL A 12 -15.54 -9.14 2.38
CA VAL A 12 -14.37 -9.61 1.61
C VAL A 12 -14.18 -8.76 0.35
N MET A 13 -15.28 -8.44 -0.33
CA MET A 13 -15.26 -7.64 -1.55
C MET A 13 -14.79 -6.20 -1.29
N GLY A 14 -15.27 -5.55 -0.23
CA GLY A 14 -14.83 -4.20 0.10
C GLY A 14 -13.35 -4.15 0.51
N CYS A 15 -12.85 -5.15 1.24
CA CYS A 15 -11.42 -5.31 1.49
C CYS A 15 -10.62 -5.47 0.18
N TYR A 16 -11.09 -6.31 -0.74
CA TYR A 16 -10.46 -6.49 -2.05
C TYR A 16 -10.42 -5.19 -2.86
N GLN A 17 -11.52 -4.42 -2.88
CA GLN A 17 -11.57 -3.12 -3.55
C GLN A 17 -10.54 -2.14 -2.98
N THR A 18 -10.43 -2.07 -1.66
CA THR A 18 -9.41 -1.24 -1.01
C THR A 18 -8.00 -1.68 -1.41
N LYS A 19 -7.73 -2.99 -1.55
CA LYS A 19 -6.43 -3.48 -2.06
C LYS A 19 -6.16 -3.02 -3.49
N VAL A 20 -7.15 -3.13 -4.38
CA VAL A 20 -7.02 -2.66 -5.77
C VAL A 20 -6.72 -1.17 -5.81
N GLU A 21 -7.43 -0.37 -5.01
CA GLU A 21 -7.20 1.07 -4.94
C GLU A 21 -5.82 1.41 -4.35
N LEU A 22 -5.39 0.74 -3.29
CA LEU A 22 -4.06 0.91 -2.72
C LEU A 22 -2.97 0.67 -3.76
N VAL A 23 -3.09 -0.42 -4.53
CA VAL A 23 -2.16 -0.73 -5.62
C VAL A 23 -2.21 0.35 -6.70
N SER A 24 -3.40 0.86 -7.04
CA SER A 24 -3.57 1.91 -8.06
C SER A 24 -2.85 3.20 -7.66
N VAL A 25 -3.06 3.70 -6.42
CA VAL A 25 -2.44 4.94 -5.95
C VAL A 25 -0.94 4.77 -5.72
N MET A 26 -0.49 3.58 -5.32
CA MET A 26 0.93 3.29 -5.20
C MET A 26 1.62 3.26 -6.57
N ALA A 27 1.00 2.69 -7.60
CA ALA A 27 1.56 2.66 -8.95
C ALA A 27 1.60 4.05 -9.61
N TRP A 28 0.60 4.87 -9.34
CA TRP A 28 0.40 6.19 -9.95
C TRP A 28 0.06 7.23 -8.88
N PRO A 29 1.07 7.68 -8.10
CA PRO A 29 0.85 8.48 -6.91
C PRO A 29 0.46 9.94 -7.19
N ASN A 30 0.76 10.47 -8.37
CA ASN A 30 0.51 11.88 -8.67
C ASN A 30 -0.92 12.10 -9.13
N ARG A 31 -1.47 13.29 -8.86
CA ARG A 31 -2.82 13.64 -9.33
C ARG A 31 -2.95 13.59 -10.85
N SER A 32 -1.90 13.96 -11.58
CA SER A 32 -1.83 13.87 -13.04
C SER A 32 -2.06 12.47 -13.60
N ASP A 33 -1.87 11.44 -12.78
CA ASP A 33 -1.91 10.04 -13.20
C ASP A 33 -3.30 9.42 -13.05
N GLU A 34 -4.35 10.24 -12.85
CA GLU A 34 -5.74 9.82 -12.66
C GLU A 34 -6.27 8.92 -13.77
N VAL A 35 -5.97 9.26 -15.02
CA VAL A 35 -6.38 8.45 -16.18
C VAL A 35 -5.80 7.03 -16.08
N ALA A 36 -4.53 6.90 -15.68
CA ALA A 36 -3.88 5.59 -15.55
C ALA A 36 -4.50 4.77 -14.41
N ARG A 37 -4.82 5.40 -13.27
CA ARG A 37 -5.54 4.74 -12.16
C ARG A 37 -6.91 4.23 -12.60
N HIS A 38 -7.71 5.07 -13.26
CA HIS A 38 -9.03 4.68 -13.77
C HIS A 38 -8.94 3.55 -14.80
N GLN A 39 -7.98 3.62 -15.72
CA GLN A 39 -7.74 2.54 -16.69
C GLN A 39 -7.39 1.21 -16.00
N PHE A 40 -6.56 1.24 -14.96
CA PHE A 40 -6.23 0.05 -14.18
C PHE A 40 -7.46 -0.51 -13.46
N ILE A 41 -8.15 0.32 -12.67
CA ILE A 41 -9.32 -0.11 -11.89
C ILE A 41 -10.40 -0.67 -12.84
N ALA A 42 -10.73 0.02 -13.93
CA ALA A 42 -11.71 -0.44 -14.89
C ALA A 42 -11.30 -1.77 -15.53
N SER A 43 -10.00 -1.96 -15.83
CA SER A 43 -9.48 -3.20 -16.42
C SER A 43 -9.55 -4.38 -15.43
N VAL A 44 -9.23 -4.17 -14.15
CA VAL A 44 -9.36 -5.19 -13.10
C VAL A 44 -10.83 -5.52 -12.86
N MET A 45 -11.69 -4.51 -12.71
CA MET A 45 -13.12 -4.74 -12.50
C MET A 45 -13.77 -5.43 -13.70
N ALA A 46 -13.37 -5.11 -14.94
CA ALA A 46 -13.85 -5.81 -16.13
C ALA A 46 -13.49 -7.30 -16.14
N ALA A 47 -12.25 -7.64 -15.74
CA ALA A 47 -11.83 -9.03 -15.60
C ALA A 47 -12.68 -9.76 -14.54
N ASN A 48 -12.85 -9.15 -13.37
CA ASN A 48 -13.66 -9.71 -12.29
C ASN A 48 -15.13 -9.88 -12.68
N LEU A 49 -15.71 -8.92 -13.43
CA LEU A 49 -17.07 -9.05 -13.95
C LEU A 49 -17.19 -10.24 -14.90
N GLY A 50 -16.19 -10.47 -15.75
CA GLY A 50 -16.17 -11.63 -16.64
C GLY A 50 -16.13 -12.96 -15.87
N GLU A 51 -15.33 -13.02 -14.80
CA GLU A 51 -15.25 -14.19 -13.91
C GLU A 51 -16.58 -14.43 -13.17
N LEU A 52 -17.16 -13.38 -12.55
CA LEU A 52 -18.45 -13.46 -11.86
C LEU A 52 -19.59 -13.86 -12.80
N GLN A 53 -19.60 -13.36 -14.04
CA GLN A 53 -20.61 -13.74 -15.03
C GLN A 53 -20.45 -15.20 -15.45
N SER A 54 -19.22 -15.69 -15.56
CA SER A 54 -18.94 -17.08 -15.91
C SER A 54 -19.26 -18.05 -14.78
N SER A 55 -19.19 -17.62 -13.52
CA SER A 55 -19.51 -18.46 -12.36
C SER A 55 -21.01 -18.54 -12.05
N ALA A 56 -21.84 -17.71 -12.70
CA ALA A 56 -23.29 -17.67 -12.45
C ALA A 56 -23.97 -19.03 -12.66
N GLU A 57 -23.55 -19.80 -13.67
CA GLU A 57 -24.10 -21.13 -13.97
C GLU A 57 -23.68 -22.20 -12.96
N ALA A 58 -22.63 -21.94 -12.18
CA ALA A 58 -22.11 -22.86 -11.17
C ALA A 58 -22.72 -22.62 -9.77
N LEU A 59 -23.61 -21.64 -9.62
CA LEU A 59 -24.27 -21.38 -8.34
C LEU A 59 -25.20 -22.54 -7.97
N PRO A 60 -25.19 -22.97 -6.70
CA PRO A 60 -26.09 -24.04 -6.23
C PRO A 60 -27.56 -23.62 -6.42
N ASP A 61 -28.39 -24.52 -6.93
CA ASP A 61 -29.84 -24.27 -7.07
C ASP A 61 -30.53 -24.53 -5.71
N PRO A 62 -31.12 -23.51 -5.05
CA PRO A 62 -31.81 -23.71 -3.79
C PRO A 62 -32.98 -24.69 -3.88
N ALA A 63 -33.60 -24.84 -5.05
CA ALA A 63 -34.71 -25.77 -5.28
C ALA A 63 -34.26 -27.23 -5.42
N ALA A 64 -32.97 -27.47 -5.73
CA ALA A 64 -32.38 -28.80 -5.87
C ALA A 64 -31.68 -29.30 -4.59
N ALA A 65 -31.61 -28.46 -3.54
CA ALA A 65 -30.99 -28.79 -2.26
C ALA A 65 -31.69 -29.95 -1.54
N ALA A 66 -30.91 -30.81 -0.87
CA ALA A 66 -31.42 -32.00 -0.19
C ALA A 66 -32.08 -31.70 1.16
N ASP A 67 -31.67 -30.60 1.82
CA ASP A 67 -32.20 -30.17 3.11
C ASP A 67 -32.14 -28.65 3.30
N TRP A 68 -32.63 -28.18 4.45
CA TRP A 68 -32.67 -26.76 4.79
C TRP A 68 -31.29 -26.11 4.94
N ALA A 69 -30.27 -26.84 5.37
CA ALA A 69 -28.93 -26.28 5.52
C ALA A 69 -28.34 -25.98 4.13
N GLU A 70 -28.48 -26.92 3.20
CA GLU A 70 -28.08 -26.74 1.80
C GLU A 70 -28.91 -25.64 1.10
N THR A 71 -30.22 -25.53 1.36
CA THR A 71 -31.05 -24.44 0.82
C THR A 71 -30.57 -23.08 1.31
N ILE A 72 -30.28 -22.95 2.62
CA ILE A 72 -29.80 -21.68 3.21
C ILE A 72 -28.43 -21.31 2.62
N ASP A 73 -27.51 -22.27 2.53
CA ASP A 73 -26.20 -22.04 1.94
C ASP A 73 -26.32 -21.63 0.46
N ALA A 74 -27.21 -22.28 -0.30
CA ALA A 74 -27.45 -21.91 -1.68
C ALA A 74 -27.97 -20.47 -1.82
N ILE A 75 -28.98 -20.08 -1.03
CA ILE A 75 -29.50 -18.71 -1.01
C ILE A 75 -28.38 -17.72 -0.66
N TYR A 76 -27.59 -18.02 0.37
CA TYR A 76 -26.47 -17.17 0.78
C TYR A 76 -25.45 -16.98 -0.34
N ASN A 77 -25.06 -18.04 -1.05
CA ASN A 77 -24.16 -17.96 -2.20
C ASN A 77 -24.72 -17.08 -3.33
N HIS A 78 -26.03 -17.17 -3.62
CA HIS A 78 -26.69 -16.31 -4.60
C HIS A 78 -26.68 -14.84 -4.18
N GLU A 79 -26.96 -14.56 -2.91
CA GLU A 79 -26.93 -13.19 -2.35
C GLU A 79 -25.52 -12.61 -2.38
N GLU A 80 -24.50 -13.38 -1.97
CA GLU A 80 -23.10 -12.97 -2.04
C GLU A 80 -22.65 -12.68 -3.48
N TRP A 81 -22.98 -13.58 -4.42
CA TRP A 81 -22.67 -13.39 -5.83
C TRP A 81 -23.35 -12.14 -6.40
N SER A 82 -24.64 -11.93 -6.11
CA SER A 82 -25.38 -10.76 -6.59
C SER A 82 -24.78 -9.47 -6.02
N ASN A 83 -24.46 -9.45 -4.73
CA ASN A 83 -23.81 -8.31 -4.10
C ASN A 83 -22.42 -8.04 -4.71
N ALA A 84 -21.61 -9.08 -4.90
CA ALA A 84 -20.30 -8.97 -5.55
C ALA A 84 -20.43 -8.39 -6.98
N LEU A 85 -21.42 -8.84 -7.75
CA LEU A 85 -21.68 -8.35 -9.10
C LEU A 85 -22.03 -6.87 -9.10
N ASP A 86 -22.98 -6.45 -8.26
CA ASP A 86 -23.44 -5.05 -8.19
C ASP A 86 -22.32 -4.11 -7.73
N VAL A 87 -21.59 -4.51 -6.70
CA VAL A 87 -20.47 -3.76 -6.13
C VAL A 87 -19.31 -3.64 -7.14
N THR A 88 -18.99 -4.72 -7.86
CA THR A 88 -17.96 -4.71 -8.92
C THR A 88 -18.39 -3.85 -10.11
N ARG A 89 -19.66 -3.95 -10.53
CA ARG A 89 -20.21 -3.16 -11.65
C ARG A 89 -20.20 -1.68 -11.35
N ARG A 90 -20.62 -1.28 -10.15
CA ARG A 90 -20.58 0.13 -9.72
C ARG A 90 -19.17 0.70 -9.82
N ARG A 91 -18.16 -0.04 -9.32
CA ARG A 91 -16.75 0.39 -9.41
C ARG A 91 -16.23 0.44 -10.84
N PHE A 92 -16.61 -0.53 -11.67
CA PHE A 92 -16.30 -0.52 -13.09
C PHE A 92 -16.81 0.76 -13.77
N ASP A 93 -18.05 1.14 -13.47
CA ASP A 93 -18.67 2.35 -14.03
C ASP A 93 -18.04 3.64 -13.49
N GLU A 94 -17.77 3.72 -12.17
CA GLU A 94 -17.06 4.84 -11.54
C GLU A 94 -15.66 5.05 -12.15
N ALA A 95 -14.97 3.97 -12.51
CA ALA A 95 -13.65 4.01 -13.14
C ALA A 95 -13.67 4.35 -14.65
N GLY A 96 -14.84 4.69 -15.21
CA GLY A 96 -15.00 5.09 -16.61
C GLY A 96 -15.40 3.95 -17.55
N SER A 97 -15.77 2.79 -17.01
CA SER A 97 -16.42 1.68 -17.71
C SER A 97 -15.63 1.21 -18.95
N TYR A 98 -16.33 0.73 -19.98
CA TYR A 98 -15.74 0.22 -21.22
C TYR A 98 -14.84 1.23 -21.94
N ARG A 99 -15.09 2.53 -21.79
CA ARG A 99 -14.22 3.57 -22.39
C ARG A 99 -12.83 3.54 -21.79
N ALA A 100 -12.72 3.44 -20.47
CA ALA A 100 -11.43 3.36 -19.80
C ALA A 100 -10.68 2.08 -20.20
N VAL A 101 -11.36 0.94 -20.27
CA VAL A 101 -10.78 -0.33 -20.73
C VAL A 101 -10.29 -0.25 -22.18
N ALA A 102 -11.11 0.32 -23.09
CA ALA A 102 -10.75 0.45 -24.49
C ALA A 102 -9.54 1.37 -24.74
N GLN A 103 -9.28 2.31 -23.82
CA GLN A 103 -8.13 3.22 -23.87
C GLN A 103 -6.90 2.68 -23.13
N ALA A 104 -7.05 1.62 -22.35
CA ALA A 104 -5.98 1.00 -21.59
C ALA A 104 -5.04 0.19 -22.51
N SER A 105 -3.79 0.03 -22.09
CA SER A 105 -2.78 -0.79 -22.80
C SER A 105 -2.95 -2.31 -22.58
N GLY A 106 -4.05 -2.72 -21.96
CA GLY A 106 -4.35 -4.09 -21.55
C GLY A 106 -3.80 -4.46 -20.16
N LEU A 107 -4.49 -5.37 -19.45
CA LEU A 107 -4.20 -5.71 -18.06
C LEU A 107 -2.76 -6.20 -17.84
N ALA A 108 -2.24 -7.08 -18.70
CA ALA A 108 -0.87 -7.60 -18.60
C ALA A 108 0.21 -6.50 -18.71
N SER A 109 -0.03 -5.49 -19.55
CA SER A 109 0.86 -4.32 -19.68
C SER A 109 0.85 -3.48 -18.41
N ILE A 110 -0.33 -3.31 -17.81
CA ILE A 110 -0.51 -2.55 -16.57
C ILE A 110 0.14 -3.27 -15.38
N GLU A 111 -0.03 -4.58 -15.25
CA GLU A 111 0.67 -5.39 -14.26
C GLU A 111 2.19 -5.30 -14.41
N ALA A 112 2.70 -5.25 -15.65
CA ALA A 112 4.12 -5.05 -15.89
C ALA A 112 4.60 -3.67 -15.43
N VAL A 113 3.75 -2.63 -15.45
CA VAL A 113 4.06 -1.34 -14.83
C VAL A 113 4.15 -1.47 -13.31
N ILE A 114 3.16 -2.10 -12.68
CA ILE A 114 3.15 -2.36 -11.22
C ILE A 114 4.43 -3.06 -10.78
N ARG A 115 4.81 -4.17 -11.44
CA ARG A 115 6.05 -4.92 -11.15
C ARG A 115 7.31 -4.07 -11.29
N LYS A 116 7.35 -3.11 -12.23
CA LYS A 116 8.47 -2.18 -12.38
C LYS A 116 8.53 -1.14 -11.26
N CYS A 117 7.39 -0.79 -10.68
CA CYS A 117 7.27 0.21 -9.63
C CYS A 117 7.61 -0.32 -8.23
N GLU A 118 7.47 -1.64 -7.98
CA GLU A 118 7.67 -2.29 -6.67
C GLU A 118 8.94 -1.86 -5.94
N LYS A 119 10.11 -1.88 -6.62
CA LYS A 119 11.38 -1.47 -6.00
C LYS A 119 11.36 -0.01 -5.55
N GLY A 120 10.66 0.85 -6.30
CA GLY A 120 10.45 2.24 -5.94
C GLY A 120 9.58 2.37 -4.69
N TRP A 121 8.49 1.62 -4.61
CA TRP A 121 7.60 1.56 -3.44
C TRP A 121 8.37 1.14 -2.19
N PHE A 122 9.02 -0.02 -2.24
CA PHE A 122 9.78 -0.54 -1.10
C PHE A 122 10.92 0.40 -0.69
N SER A 123 11.57 1.07 -1.65
CA SER A 123 12.61 2.06 -1.34
C SER A 123 12.05 3.27 -0.59
N ALA A 124 10.95 3.87 -1.07
CA ALA A 124 10.34 5.02 -0.42
C ALA A 124 9.77 4.66 0.96
N GLY A 125 9.13 3.49 1.05
CA GLY A 125 8.62 2.94 2.31
C GLY A 125 9.71 2.70 3.34
N LEU A 126 10.80 2.02 2.94
CA LEU A 126 11.94 1.78 3.81
C LEU A 126 12.60 3.08 4.28
N ILE A 127 12.71 4.09 3.41
CA ILE A 127 13.24 5.41 3.80
C ILE A 127 12.39 6.02 4.92
N LEU A 128 11.06 6.07 4.77
CA LEU A 128 10.18 6.62 5.81
C LEU A 128 10.24 5.79 7.10
N ALA A 129 10.23 4.45 6.98
CA ALA A 129 10.34 3.54 8.11
C ALA A 129 11.63 3.74 8.91
N LEU A 130 12.78 3.89 8.23
CA LEU A 130 14.06 4.16 8.88
C LEU A 130 14.08 5.50 9.58
N ILE A 131 13.52 6.56 8.98
CA ILE A 131 13.47 7.89 9.61
C ILE A 131 12.66 7.83 10.90
N ARG A 132 11.50 7.17 10.87
CA ARG A 132 10.66 6.97 12.06
C ARG A 132 11.39 6.19 13.15
N ARG A 133 12.03 5.05 12.80
CA ARG A 133 12.82 4.23 13.73
C ARG A 133 13.98 5.00 14.37
N MET A 134 14.71 5.78 13.57
CA MET A 134 15.79 6.63 14.07
C MET A 134 15.26 7.68 15.04
N HIS A 135 14.17 8.38 14.69
CA HIS A 135 13.62 9.42 15.53
C HIS A 135 13.13 8.90 16.88
N GLN A 136 12.41 7.77 16.88
CA GLN A 136 11.74 7.27 18.08
C GLN A 136 12.67 6.50 19.03
N ASN A 137 13.76 5.91 18.53
CA ASN A 137 14.58 4.99 19.32
C ASN A 137 16.06 5.40 19.47
N HIS A 138 16.55 6.41 18.74
CA HIS A 138 17.99 6.68 18.67
C HIS A 138 18.34 8.17 18.72
N GLU A 139 19.23 8.54 19.64
CA GLU A 139 19.88 9.86 19.65
C GLU A 139 21.09 9.87 18.71
N LEU A 140 20.84 10.05 17.42
CA LEU A 140 21.90 10.09 16.40
C LEU A 140 22.39 11.51 16.14
N ALA A 141 23.70 11.70 15.96
CA ALA A 141 24.28 12.98 15.55
C ALA A 141 23.63 13.51 14.26
N GLY A 142 23.08 14.73 14.29
CA GLY A 142 22.35 15.32 13.16
C GLY A 142 20.91 14.78 12.96
N GLY A 143 20.42 13.92 13.85
CA GLY A 143 19.06 13.39 13.90
C GLY A 143 18.67 12.48 12.74
N ALA A 144 17.38 12.17 12.65
CA ALA A 144 16.80 11.39 11.56
C ALA A 144 16.57 12.26 10.32
N SER A 145 16.91 11.76 9.14
CA SER A 145 16.73 12.48 7.88
C SER A 145 16.70 11.54 6.68
N VAL A 146 16.12 12.00 5.57
CA VAL A 146 16.10 11.27 4.28
C VAL A 146 17.52 10.90 3.85
N ASN A 147 18.45 11.84 3.90
CA ASN A 147 19.83 11.58 3.49
C ASN A 147 20.53 10.50 4.31
N LYS A 148 20.26 10.45 5.62
CA LYS A 148 20.79 9.40 6.50
C LYS A 148 20.12 8.06 6.22
N ALA A 149 18.81 8.03 6.01
CA ALA A 149 18.09 6.81 5.63
C ALA A 149 18.61 6.25 4.29
N VAL A 150 18.78 7.08 3.26
CA VAL A 150 19.37 6.68 1.98
C VAL A 150 20.79 6.11 2.17
N HIS A 151 21.63 6.74 3.00
CA HIS A 151 22.96 6.21 3.31
C HIS A 151 22.92 4.84 3.98
N ILE A 152 21.97 4.60 4.89
CA ILE A 152 21.78 3.28 5.51
C ILE A 152 21.46 2.25 4.43
N VAL A 153 20.47 2.53 3.57
CA VAL A 153 20.03 1.61 2.51
C VAL A 153 21.18 1.26 1.55
N GLU A 154 21.95 2.26 1.12
CA GLU A 154 23.11 2.10 0.25
C GLU A 154 24.22 1.25 0.90
N LYS A 155 24.48 1.45 2.20
CA LYS A 155 25.53 0.73 2.94
C LYS A 155 25.16 -0.71 3.27
N THR A 156 23.90 -0.99 3.58
CA THR A 156 23.50 -2.32 4.06
C THR A 156 23.02 -3.25 2.96
N GLY A 157 22.64 -2.72 1.79
CA GLY A 157 22.32 -3.52 0.61
C GLY A 157 21.05 -4.35 0.79
N PHE A 158 19.95 -3.74 1.24
CA PHE A 158 18.68 -4.43 1.43
C PHE A 158 18.18 -5.13 0.15
N PRO A 159 17.57 -6.32 0.28
CA PRO A 159 16.87 -6.95 -0.85
C PRO A 159 15.64 -6.11 -1.24
N LEU A 160 15.17 -6.27 -2.48
CA LEU A 160 13.93 -5.67 -3.00
C LEU A 160 13.89 -4.12 -3.09
N VAL A 161 14.98 -3.42 -2.80
CA VAL A 161 15.09 -1.96 -2.94
C VAL A 161 16.13 -1.53 -3.97
N LEU A 162 16.10 -0.25 -4.32
CA LEU A 162 17.11 0.38 -5.17
C LEU A 162 18.43 0.52 -4.41
N ARG A 163 19.56 0.46 -5.13
CA ARG A 163 20.90 0.37 -4.51
C ARG A 163 21.74 1.62 -4.58
N ASN A 164 21.45 2.53 -5.52
CA ASN A 164 22.24 3.74 -5.67
C ASN A 164 21.48 4.96 -5.15
N ARG A 165 22.23 5.92 -4.61
CA ARG A 165 21.71 7.15 -4.01
C ARG A 165 20.78 7.93 -4.93
N LYS A 166 21.13 8.06 -6.22
CA LYS A 166 20.35 8.85 -7.20
C LYS A 166 18.95 8.26 -7.38
N ASP A 167 18.85 6.96 -7.59
CA ASP A 167 17.58 6.28 -7.80
C ASP A 167 16.76 6.20 -6.51
N LEU A 168 17.41 6.05 -5.35
CA LEU A 168 16.75 6.12 -4.04
C LEU A 168 16.09 7.48 -3.80
N LEU A 169 16.80 8.57 -4.09
CA LEU A 169 16.24 9.92 -3.98
C LEU A 169 15.13 10.16 -5.01
N LYS A 170 15.29 9.67 -6.24
CA LYS A 170 14.23 9.74 -7.26
C LYS A 170 12.97 8.99 -6.82
N ALA A 171 13.12 7.79 -6.26
CA ALA A 171 12.01 7.01 -5.74
C ALA A 171 11.34 7.71 -4.55
N TRP A 172 12.13 8.24 -3.61
CA TRP A 172 11.60 9.03 -2.50
C TRP A 172 10.74 10.19 -3.00
N THR A 173 11.24 11.01 -3.92
CA THR A 173 10.49 12.14 -4.47
C THR A 173 9.24 11.69 -5.22
N GLY A 174 9.33 10.67 -6.07
CA GLY A 174 8.21 10.20 -6.89
C GLY A 174 7.09 9.53 -6.08
N TYR A 175 7.42 8.87 -4.97
CA TYR A 175 6.46 8.15 -4.13
C TYR A 175 6.17 8.86 -2.80
N ARG A 176 6.70 10.08 -2.58
CA ARG A 176 6.43 10.88 -1.38
C ARG A 176 4.93 11.00 -1.07
N PRO A 177 4.01 11.20 -2.05
CA PRO A 177 2.57 11.29 -1.78
C PRO A 177 1.95 10.04 -1.15
N VAL A 178 2.57 8.87 -1.33
CA VAL A 178 2.06 7.56 -0.89
C VAL A 178 3.07 6.82 0.01
N ALA A 179 4.13 7.50 0.47
CA ALA A 179 5.22 6.85 1.19
C ALA A 179 4.77 6.19 2.50
N HIS A 180 3.67 6.64 3.10
CA HIS A 180 3.07 6.06 4.29
C HIS A 180 2.45 4.68 4.03
N PHE A 181 1.74 4.49 2.90
CA PHE A 181 1.30 3.17 2.43
C PHE A 181 2.49 2.27 2.10
N CYS A 182 3.50 2.81 1.41
CA CYS A 182 4.72 2.06 1.09
C CYS A 182 5.46 1.58 2.35
N ALA A 183 5.50 2.41 3.40
CA ALA A 183 6.16 2.07 4.66
C ALA A 183 5.40 0.97 5.42
N ALA A 184 4.06 1.07 5.48
CA ALA A 184 3.22 0.02 6.03
C ALA A 184 3.39 -1.30 5.26
N LEU A 185 3.45 -1.25 3.92
CA LEU A 185 3.67 -2.44 3.10
C LEU A 185 5.04 -3.07 3.35
N PHE A 186 6.08 -2.25 3.46
CA PHE A 186 7.42 -2.75 3.77
C PHE A 186 7.45 -3.49 5.12
N ASP A 187 6.83 -2.92 6.15
CA ASP A 187 6.78 -3.54 7.48
C ASP A 187 5.88 -4.79 7.51
N ALA A 188 4.75 -4.78 6.81
CA ALA A 188 3.90 -5.95 6.64
C ALA A 188 4.64 -7.11 5.96
N VAL A 189 5.31 -6.87 4.83
CA VAL A 189 6.12 -7.88 4.11
C VAL A 189 7.26 -8.39 4.98
N THR A 190 7.98 -7.50 5.67
CA THR A 190 9.09 -7.90 6.54
C THR A 190 8.62 -8.81 7.68
N ARG A 191 7.45 -8.55 8.24
CA ARG A 191 6.83 -9.41 9.26
C ARG A 191 6.38 -10.74 8.70
N SER A 192 5.72 -10.74 7.53
CA SER A 192 5.32 -11.98 6.84
C SER A 192 6.51 -12.89 6.61
N LEU A 193 7.61 -12.35 6.07
CA LEU A 193 8.84 -13.10 5.84
C LEU A 193 9.45 -13.63 7.15
N ALA A 194 9.43 -12.83 8.22
CA ALA A 194 9.92 -13.28 9.53
C ALA A 194 9.05 -14.42 10.12
N ASN A 195 7.74 -14.34 9.96
CA ASN A 195 6.78 -15.36 10.42
C ASN A 195 6.89 -16.65 9.60
N GLU A 196 7.01 -16.55 8.27
CA GLU A 196 7.27 -17.71 7.40
C GLU A 196 8.54 -18.44 7.80
N THR A 197 9.61 -17.69 8.09
CA THR A 197 10.88 -18.27 8.56
C THR A 197 10.73 -18.95 9.94
N ALA A 198 9.77 -18.50 10.75
CA ALA A 198 9.44 -19.08 12.05
C ALA A 198 8.41 -20.24 11.98
N GLY A 199 7.96 -20.61 10.78
CA GLY A 199 6.98 -21.69 10.57
C GLY A 199 5.51 -21.28 10.81
N ASN A 200 5.23 -19.99 11.00
CA ASN A 200 3.88 -19.45 11.14
C ASN A 200 3.41 -18.96 9.76
N ILE A 201 2.56 -19.72 9.09
CA ILE A 201 1.92 -19.29 7.83
C ILE A 201 0.67 -18.50 8.20
N GLU A 202 0.79 -17.18 8.35
CA GLU A 202 -0.36 -16.30 8.52
C GLU A 202 -0.38 -15.27 7.38
N GLY A 203 -1.24 -15.52 6.39
CA GLY A 203 -1.74 -14.53 5.42
C GLY A 203 -0.73 -13.79 4.55
N GLY A 204 -1.23 -13.19 3.46
CA GLY A 204 -0.52 -12.17 2.70
C GLY A 204 -0.37 -10.85 3.50
N PRO A 205 0.57 -9.98 3.09
CA PRO A 205 0.87 -8.72 3.81
C PRO A 205 -0.28 -7.70 3.81
N LEU A 206 -1.34 -7.94 3.05
CA LEU A 206 -2.54 -7.10 2.98
C LEU A 206 -3.80 -7.84 3.44
N ASP A 207 -3.69 -9.01 4.08
CA ASP A 207 -4.87 -9.80 4.44
C ASP A 207 -5.72 -9.12 5.51
N ASP A 208 -5.09 -8.46 6.48
CA ASP A 208 -5.77 -7.54 7.39
C ASP A 208 -5.63 -6.09 6.90
N VAL A 209 -6.55 -5.70 6.00
CA VAL A 209 -6.60 -4.35 5.42
C VAL A 209 -6.75 -3.28 6.49
N MET A 210 -7.51 -3.56 7.55
CA MET A 210 -7.78 -2.61 8.62
C MET A 210 -6.54 -2.34 9.47
N CYS A 211 -5.81 -3.39 9.83
CA CYS A 211 -4.51 -3.25 10.49
C CYS A 211 -3.51 -2.52 9.59
N PHE A 212 -3.45 -2.86 8.30
CA PHE A 212 -2.59 -2.18 7.34
C PHE A 212 -2.88 -0.67 7.24
N LEU A 213 -4.16 -0.28 7.11
CA LEU A 213 -4.55 1.13 7.05
C LEU A 213 -4.22 1.85 8.36
N GLY A 214 -4.42 1.20 9.51
CA GLY A 214 -4.02 1.74 10.81
C GLY A 214 -2.51 2.01 10.91
N GLU A 215 -1.66 1.14 10.35
CA GLU A 215 -0.21 1.36 10.29
C GLU A 215 0.18 2.47 9.31
N ALA A 216 -0.45 2.49 8.14
CA ALA A 216 -0.25 3.55 7.16
C ALA A 216 -0.65 4.92 7.73
N GLN A 217 -1.73 5.00 8.52
CA GLN A 217 -2.13 6.22 9.21
C GLN A 217 -1.05 6.67 10.22
N ALA A 218 -0.48 5.75 11.01
CA ALA A 218 0.60 6.09 11.93
C ALA A 218 1.85 6.65 11.21
N TYR A 219 2.16 6.13 10.01
CA TYR A 219 3.23 6.69 9.17
C TYR A 219 2.86 8.04 8.57
N LEU A 220 1.60 8.25 8.21
CA LEU A 220 1.10 9.53 7.73
C LEU A 220 1.22 10.59 8.83
N ASP A 221 0.70 10.31 10.03
CA ASP A 221 0.74 11.20 11.18
C ASP A 221 2.17 11.58 11.56
N PHE A 222 3.08 10.60 11.58
CA PHE A 222 4.50 10.85 11.76
C PHE A 222 5.08 11.74 10.63
N GLY A 223 4.80 11.41 9.38
CA GLY A 223 5.40 12.08 8.22
C GLY A 223 4.97 13.54 8.07
N VAL A 224 3.72 13.87 8.41
CA VAL A 224 3.20 15.26 8.33
C VAL A 224 3.56 16.09 9.57
N SER A 225 3.89 15.46 10.70
CA SER A 225 4.25 16.16 11.93
C SER A 225 5.77 16.32 12.10
N TYR A 226 6.58 15.39 11.61
CA TYR A 226 8.02 15.41 11.79
C TYR A 226 8.72 16.42 10.86
N SER A 227 9.56 17.27 11.45
CA SER A 227 10.53 18.13 10.75
C SER A 227 11.94 17.67 11.11
N ALA A 228 12.80 17.49 10.11
CA ALA A 228 14.19 17.11 10.37
C ALA A 228 14.95 18.25 11.08
N PRO A 229 15.95 17.99 11.95
CA PRO A 229 16.61 19.05 12.73
C PRO A 229 17.25 20.19 11.91
N ARG A 230 17.52 19.95 10.62
CA ARG A 230 18.13 20.92 9.69
C ARG A 230 17.18 21.41 8.60
N SER A 231 15.89 21.06 8.67
CA SER A 231 14.88 21.49 7.70
C SER A 231 13.55 21.76 8.41
N ALA A 232 12.97 22.93 8.17
CA ALA A 232 11.61 23.22 8.61
C ALA A 232 10.56 22.40 7.83
N GLU A 233 10.92 21.90 6.65
CA GLU A 233 10.04 21.11 5.79
C GLU A 233 9.63 19.80 6.47
N LYS A 234 8.33 19.49 6.42
CA LYS A 234 7.80 18.21 6.86
C LYS A 234 8.24 17.09 5.93
N LEU A 235 8.36 15.86 6.44
CA LEU A 235 8.72 14.72 5.57
C LEU A 235 7.67 14.50 4.49
N LEU A 236 6.40 14.68 4.82
CA LEU A 236 5.28 14.55 3.91
C LEU A 236 4.51 15.87 3.84
N ASP A 237 4.21 16.34 2.64
CA ASP A 237 3.36 17.51 2.45
C ASP A 237 1.89 17.09 2.67
N PRO A 238 1.20 17.64 3.68
CA PRO A 238 -0.19 17.30 3.93
C PRO A 238 -1.10 17.61 2.73
N HIS A 239 -0.78 18.50 1.81
CA HIS A 239 -1.64 18.81 0.65
C HIS A 239 -1.44 17.87 -0.54
N GLU A 240 -0.31 17.18 -0.60
CA GLU A 240 0.04 16.27 -1.69
C GLU A 240 -0.25 14.81 -1.36
N VAL A 241 -0.13 14.42 -0.09
CA VAL A 241 -0.35 13.03 0.33
C VAL A 241 -1.78 12.54 0.15
N TRP A 242 -1.88 11.26 -0.20
CA TRP A 242 -3.14 10.53 -0.14
C TRP A 242 -3.57 10.34 1.31
N ARG A 243 -4.86 10.55 1.60
CA ARG A 243 -5.43 10.34 2.93
C ARG A 243 -6.29 9.08 2.99
N ILE A 244 -6.29 8.46 4.15
CA ILE A 244 -7.25 7.41 4.50
C ILE A 244 -8.57 8.09 4.92
N PRO A 245 -9.72 7.66 4.35
CA PRO A 245 -11.05 8.09 4.76
C PRO A 245 -11.28 7.98 6.26
N GLU A 246 -12.04 8.89 6.87
CA GLU A 246 -12.21 8.97 8.33
C GLU A 246 -12.91 7.74 8.92
N ASP A 247 -13.88 7.20 8.19
CA ASP A 247 -14.59 5.96 8.49
C ASP A 247 -13.70 4.71 8.38
N ALA A 248 -12.64 4.78 7.56
CA ALA A 248 -11.62 3.74 7.44
C ALA A 248 -10.45 3.89 8.43
N ARG A 249 -10.41 4.97 9.22
CA ARG A 249 -9.35 5.16 10.22
C ARG A 249 -9.57 4.22 11.39
N VAL A 250 -8.78 3.16 11.43
CA VAL A 250 -8.62 2.38 12.65
C VAL A 250 -7.68 3.14 13.58
N ASN A 251 -8.11 3.34 14.83
CA ASN A 251 -7.21 3.70 15.92
C ASN A 251 -6.25 2.51 16.11
N SER A 252 -5.18 2.45 15.32
CA SER A 252 -4.13 1.48 15.58
C SER A 252 -3.52 1.84 16.93
N SER A 253 -3.40 0.84 17.82
CA SER A 253 -2.41 0.95 18.86
C SER A 253 -1.07 1.08 18.15
N LEU A 254 -0.44 2.24 18.29
CA LEU A 254 0.89 2.52 17.78
C LEU A 254 1.80 1.35 18.14
N ARG A 255 2.09 0.47 17.18
CA ARG A 255 3.24 -0.42 17.36
C ARG A 255 4.46 0.48 17.27
N ASP A 256 5.16 0.62 18.38
CA ASP A 256 6.46 1.27 18.39
C ASP A 256 7.35 0.53 17.39
N PRO A 257 7.93 1.24 16.42
CA PRO A 257 8.71 0.59 15.39
C PRO A 257 9.99 0.06 16.03
N ALA A 258 10.36 -1.17 15.68
CA ALA A 258 11.55 -1.81 16.23
C ALA A 258 12.80 -0.93 16.08
N PRO A 259 13.66 -0.83 17.10
CA PRO A 259 14.87 -0.02 17.03
C PRO A 259 15.81 -0.54 15.94
N LEU A 260 16.57 0.36 15.33
CA LEU A 260 17.71 -0.03 14.50
C LEU A 260 18.70 -0.86 15.31
N SER A 261 19.20 -1.94 14.71
CA SER A 261 20.18 -2.83 15.33
C SER A 261 21.25 -3.27 14.32
N GLY A 262 22.35 -3.83 14.82
CA GLY A 262 23.42 -4.43 14.01
C GLY A 262 23.96 -3.51 12.91
N LYS A 263 23.95 -4.00 11.66
CA LYS A 263 24.46 -3.27 10.49
C LYS A 263 23.72 -1.96 10.23
N LEU A 264 22.42 -1.88 10.56
CA LEU A 264 21.62 -0.67 10.34
C LEU A 264 22.04 0.46 11.26
N LEU A 265 22.20 0.15 12.55
CA LEU A 265 22.66 1.13 13.54
C LEU A 265 24.10 1.58 13.24
N ALA A 266 24.99 0.64 12.90
CA ALA A 266 26.36 0.96 12.52
C ALA A 266 26.41 1.88 11.27
N ALA A 267 25.59 1.60 10.26
CA ALA A 267 25.49 2.46 9.07
C ALA A 267 24.96 3.86 9.44
N ALA A 268 23.95 3.94 10.29
CA ALA A 268 23.36 5.20 10.76
C ALA A 268 24.37 6.07 11.53
N GLN A 269 25.18 5.46 12.39
CA GLN A 269 26.23 6.13 13.17
C GLN A 269 27.41 6.58 12.30
N SER A 270 27.71 5.85 11.21
CA SER A 270 28.78 6.21 10.27
C SER A 270 28.47 7.42 9.38
N TYR A 271 27.21 7.85 9.33
CA TYR A 271 26.78 8.93 8.46
C TYR A 271 27.35 10.28 8.92
N LYS A 272 28.16 10.90 8.05
CA LYS A 272 28.67 12.26 8.23
C LYS A 272 27.89 13.18 7.31
N ALA A 273 27.04 14.02 7.88
CA ALA A 273 26.32 15.03 7.10
C ALA A 273 27.33 15.96 6.42
N ALA A 274 27.12 16.29 5.14
CA ALA A 274 27.89 17.34 4.49
C ALA A 274 27.73 18.64 5.30
N ILE A 275 28.84 19.29 5.63
CA ILE A 275 28.83 20.61 6.27
C ILE A 275 28.29 21.56 5.20
N PRO A 276 27.21 22.32 5.46
CA PRO A 276 26.76 23.34 4.52
C PRO A 276 27.92 24.31 4.28
N GLN A 277 28.35 24.46 3.04
CA GLN A 277 29.21 25.60 2.68
C GLN A 277 28.34 26.84 2.82
N VAL A 278 28.71 27.70 3.78
CA VAL A 278 28.11 29.02 4.02
C VAL A 278 28.47 29.95 2.88
#